data_AF-A0A953R950-F1
#
_entry.id   AF-A0A953R950-F1
#
_cell.length_a   1.000
_cell.length_b   1.000
_cell.length_c   1.000
_cell.angle_alpha   90.00
_cell.angle_beta   90.00
_cell.angle_gamma   90.00
#
_symmetry.space_group_name_H-M   'P 1'
#
loop_
_entity.id
_entity.type
_entity.pdbx_description
1 polymer ?
#
loop_
_entity_poly.entity_id
_entity_poly.type
_entity_poly.pdbx_seq_one_letter_code
_entity_poly.pdbx_strand_id
1 'polypeptide(L)'
;MHRRHFLAALSLSAFARPTLPRVNGARLREHLEGLSVFGRPPGGSFADGVSRVAYSDADVAGRRYTMGLMEAAGLKPRIDAAGNIFARRAGRDPAEAPVLFGSHIDSVPSGGNFDGDVGSLGAIEVIQTLAEAGVTTRRPLEVVVWSNEEGFAYNNGLSGSRAAAGHLDEGELDLIWNGVKKADAIRKVGGNPDRIAEARLKPGAFHCYLELHIEQGGTLDQAGIPIGVVEGIVSIDRYDVEIRGFANHAGTTPMPERRDALLAASYLTVAVNQIVRREAGAQVGTVGQISVSPNAPNVVPGLVRLTVELRDLSSAKIAALAKQIVARAREIAAETQTEIDIRPAAHHPEALATAEVQKSIEAACARLGLASRRLPSGAGHDAQMMATLGPMGMIFVPSVGGISHSPREFSRWEDCARAADVLLETVLDRSV
;
A
#
# COMPACT_ATOMS: atom_id res chain seq x y z
N MET A 1 65.73 -41.05 19.28
CA MET A 1 64.33 -40.69 19.56
C MET A 1 64.16 -39.21 19.29
N HIS A 2 63.33 -38.80 18.31
CA HIS A 2 62.41 -37.66 18.41
C HIS A 2 61.57 -37.58 17.12
N ARG A 3 60.25 -37.69 17.31
CA ARG A 3 59.22 -37.82 16.29
C ARG A 3 59.00 -36.46 15.61
N ARG A 4 58.97 -36.45 14.28
CA ARG A 4 58.46 -35.33 13.47
C ARG A 4 56.94 -35.25 13.63
N HIS A 5 56.44 -34.10 14.10
CA HIS A 5 55.02 -33.76 14.03
C HIS A 5 54.72 -33.16 12.66
N PHE A 6 53.94 -33.88 11.86
CA PHE A 6 53.27 -33.37 10.67
C PHE A 6 51.93 -32.78 11.13
N LEU A 7 51.83 -31.46 11.18
CA LEU A 7 50.55 -30.76 11.34
C LEU A 7 50.11 -30.30 9.96
N ALA A 8 49.04 -30.93 9.47
CA ALA A 8 48.36 -30.56 8.25
C ALA A 8 47.65 -29.21 8.44
N ALA A 9 48.04 -28.21 7.65
CA ALA A 9 47.25 -26.99 7.48
C ALA A 9 46.11 -27.31 6.49
N LEU A 10 44.91 -27.59 7.01
CA LEU A 10 43.70 -27.44 6.19
C LEU A 10 43.41 -25.94 6.10
N SER A 11 43.78 -25.32 4.98
CA SER A 11 43.23 -24.03 4.61
C SER A 11 41.74 -24.21 4.36
N LEU A 12 40.91 -23.71 5.27
CA LEU A 12 39.51 -23.40 5.01
C LEU A 12 39.48 -22.32 3.93
N SER A 13 39.48 -22.75 2.68
CA SER A 13 39.09 -21.90 1.57
C SER A 13 37.66 -21.47 1.83
N ALA A 14 37.49 -20.23 2.29
CA ALA A 14 36.19 -19.57 2.29
C ALA A 14 35.70 -19.59 0.84
N PHE A 15 34.75 -20.49 0.53
CA PHE A 15 34.03 -20.44 -0.72
C PHE A 15 33.33 -19.08 -0.75
N ALA A 16 33.90 -18.12 -1.48
CA ALA A 16 33.20 -16.91 -1.84
C ALA A 16 31.91 -17.37 -2.53
N ARG A 17 30.75 -17.09 -1.92
CA ARG A 17 29.48 -17.27 -2.61
C ARG A 17 29.57 -16.47 -3.91
N PRO A 18 29.10 -17.01 -5.06
CA PRO A 18 29.02 -16.23 -6.28
C PRO A 18 28.31 -14.92 -5.95
N THR A 19 28.89 -13.81 -6.38
CA THR A 19 28.25 -12.50 -6.31
C THR A 19 26.89 -12.61 -6.98
N LEU A 20 25.82 -12.41 -6.20
CA LEU A 20 24.47 -12.42 -6.75
C LEU A 20 24.33 -11.29 -7.78
N PRO A 21 23.51 -11.49 -8.83
CA PRO A 21 23.31 -10.45 -9.83
C PRO A 21 22.69 -9.21 -9.18
N ARG A 22 22.92 -8.05 -9.81
CA ARG A 22 22.32 -6.77 -9.41
C ARG A 22 21.37 -6.32 -10.49
N VAL A 23 20.29 -5.66 -10.09
CA VAL A 23 19.31 -5.11 -11.04
C VAL A 23 19.95 -4.02 -11.90
N ASN A 24 19.45 -3.86 -13.13
CA ASN A 24 19.83 -2.75 -13.98
C ASN A 24 18.98 -1.51 -13.66
N GLY A 25 19.47 -0.67 -12.75
CA GLY A 25 18.75 0.54 -12.32
C GLY A 25 18.48 1.54 -13.46
N ALA A 26 19.32 1.58 -14.50
CA ALA A 26 19.09 2.44 -15.67
C ALA A 26 17.91 1.95 -16.51
N ARG A 27 17.80 0.62 -16.71
CA ARG A 27 16.67 0.00 -17.41
C ARG A 27 15.37 0.12 -16.61
N LEU A 28 15.41 -0.08 -15.29
CA LEU A 28 14.24 0.15 -14.43
C LEU A 28 13.74 1.60 -14.55
N ARG A 29 14.65 2.57 -14.53
CA ARG A 29 14.31 3.97 -14.77
C ARG A 29 13.68 4.19 -16.14
N GLU A 30 14.28 3.65 -17.20
CA GLU A 30 13.73 3.75 -18.56
C GLU A 30 12.31 3.16 -18.63
N HIS A 31 12.08 2.01 -17.99
CA HIS A 31 10.77 1.39 -17.94
C HIS A 31 9.73 2.27 -17.22
N LEU A 32 10.10 2.87 -16.08
CA LEU A 32 9.25 3.80 -15.32
C LEU A 32 8.94 5.07 -16.13
N GLU A 33 9.97 5.68 -16.74
CA GLU A 33 9.81 6.84 -17.62
C GLU A 33 8.92 6.49 -18.84
N GLY A 34 9.04 5.29 -19.40
CA GLY A 34 8.20 4.81 -20.50
C GLY A 34 6.75 4.57 -20.09
N LEU A 35 6.49 3.96 -18.93
CA LEU A 35 5.13 3.78 -18.41
C LEU A 35 4.45 5.12 -18.12
N SER A 36 5.21 6.09 -17.61
CA SER A 36 4.70 7.43 -17.30
C SER A 36 4.18 8.22 -18.52
N VAL A 37 4.43 7.75 -19.75
CA VAL A 37 3.84 8.34 -20.96
C VAL A 37 2.32 8.11 -20.99
N PHE A 38 1.85 6.97 -20.46
CA PHE A 38 0.45 6.61 -20.46
C PHE A 38 -0.26 7.23 -19.25
N GLY A 39 -1.13 8.20 -19.52
CA GLY A 39 -1.83 8.99 -18.50
C GLY A 39 -1.20 10.35 -18.22
N ARG A 40 -0.05 10.68 -18.85
CA ARG A 40 0.55 12.01 -18.75
C ARG A 40 -0.38 13.08 -19.34
N PRO A 41 -0.50 14.27 -18.73
CA PRO A 41 -1.25 15.37 -19.34
C PRO A 41 -0.65 15.75 -20.72
N PRO A 42 -1.49 16.15 -21.69
CA PRO A 42 -1.02 16.58 -23.00
C PRO A 42 0.01 17.72 -22.91
N GLY A 43 1.15 17.56 -23.59
CA GLY A 43 2.27 18.51 -23.54
C GLY A 43 3.08 18.47 -22.24
N GLY A 44 2.74 17.60 -21.30
CA GLY A 44 3.45 17.43 -20.04
C GLY A 44 4.75 16.63 -20.16
N SER A 45 5.49 16.64 -19.06
CA SER A 45 6.74 15.93 -18.81
C SER A 45 6.57 14.87 -17.72
N PHE A 46 7.64 14.14 -17.40
CA PHE A 46 7.63 13.21 -16.25
C PHE A 46 7.23 13.92 -14.93
N ALA A 47 7.62 15.18 -14.75
CA ALA A 47 7.33 15.94 -13.53
C ALA A 47 5.85 16.32 -13.36
N ASP A 48 5.03 16.17 -14.41
CA ASP A 48 3.60 16.50 -14.38
C ASP A 48 2.73 15.31 -13.93
N GLY A 49 3.36 14.19 -13.60
CA GLY A 49 2.68 13.00 -13.09
C GLY A 49 1.78 12.32 -14.11
N VAL A 50 0.87 11.48 -13.64
CA VAL A 50 -0.07 10.74 -14.48
C VAL A 50 -1.49 10.70 -13.92
N SER A 51 -2.45 10.56 -14.83
CA SER A 51 -3.82 10.16 -14.55
C SER A 51 -4.11 8.87 -15.29
N ARG A 52 -3.51 7.76 -14.83
CA ARG A 52 -3.71 6.42 -15.37
C ARG A 52 -4.76 5.68 -14.54
N VAL A 53 -5.95 6.28 -14.45
CA VAL A 53 -7.08 5.70 -13.71
C VAL A 53 -7.45 4.35 -14.28
N ALA A 54 -7.70 3.36 -13.43
CA ALA A 54 -8.04 2.01 -13.85
C ALA A 54 -9.17 1.97 -14.89
N TYR A 55 -9.05 1.09 -15.88
CA TYR A 55 -9.96 0.88 -17.01
C TYR A 55 -10.07 2.06 -17.99
N SER A 56 -9.38 3.18 -17.75
CA SER A 56 -9.25 4.26 -18.73
C SER A 56 -8.46 3.80 -19.96
N ASP A 57 -8.49 4.58 -21.04
CA ASP A 57 -7.67 4.29 -22.22
C ASP A 57 -6.16 4.38 -21.91
N ALA A 58 -5.79 5.23 -20.95
CA ALA A 58 -4.43 5.32 -20.43
C ALA A 58 -4.01 4.04 -19.70
N ASP A 59 -4.86 3.48 -18.83
CA ASP A 59 -4.59 2.19 -18.18
C ASP A 59 -4.50 1.06 -19.21
N VAL A 60 -5.45 0.96 -20.14
CA VAL A 60 -5.38 -0.05 -21.22
C VAL A 60 -4.07 0.04 -22.02
N ALA A 61 -3.59 1.26 -22.32
CA ALA A 61 -2.32 1.46 -23.00
C ALA A 61 -1.10 1.11 -22.12
N GLY A 62 -1.11 1.52 -20.85
CA GLY A 62 -0.08 1.18 -19.87
C GLY A 62 0.02 -0.32 -19.63
N ARG A 63 -1.11 -1.02 -19.51
CA ARG A 63 -1.18 -2.49 -19.44
C ARG A 63 -0.50 -3.17 -20.62
N ARG A 64 -0.79 -2.72 -21.85
CA ARG A 64 -0.13 -3.24 -23.06
C ARG A 64 1.38 -3.02 -23.03
N TYR A 65 1.82 -1.84 -22.60
CA TYR A 65 3.25 -1.54 -22.44
C TYR A 65 3.91 -2.48 -21.42
N THR A 66 3.32 -2.61 -20.24
CA THR A 66 3.81 -3.48 -19.16
C THR A 66 3.85 -4.96 -19.58
N MET A 67 2.83 -5.45 -20.29
CA MET A 67 2.85 -6.80 -20.87
C MET A 67 3.98 -6.97 -21.89
N GLY A 68 4.23 -5.96 -22.73
CA GLY A 68 5.36 -5.96 -23.66
C GLY A 68 6.72 -6.03 -22.95
N LEU A 69 6.88 -5.38 -21.79
CA LEU A 69 8.08 -5.52 -20.96
C LEU A 69 8.22 -6.93 -20.38
N MET A 70 7.11 -7.54 -19.94
CA MET A 70 7.11 -8.94 -19.49
C MET A 70 7.54 -9.88 -20.63
N GLU A 71 7.05 -9.68 -21.84
CA GLU A 71 7.45 -10.45 -23.03
C GLU A 71 8.93 -10.25 -23.38
N ALA A 72 9.43 -9.01 -23.31
CA ALA A 72 10.84 -8.69 -23.52
C ALA A 72 11.76 -9.35 -22.47
N ALA A 73 11.27 -9.53 -21.25
CA ALA A 73 11.93 -10.30 -20.19
C ALA A 73 11.81 -11.83 -20.37
N GLY A 74 11.22 -12.30 -21.48
CA GLY A 74 11.07 -13.71 -21.81
C GLY A 74 9.89 -14.42 -21.11
N LEU A 75 8.96 -13.65 -20.53
CA LEU A 75 7.75 -14.20 -19.92
C LEU A 75 6.59 -14.28 -20.93
N LYS A 76 5.52 -14.94 -20.51
CA LYS A 76 4.23 -14.97 -21.22
C LYS A 76 3.15 -14.38 -20.31
N PRO A 77 2.76 -13.11 -20.48
CA PRO A 77 1.72 -12.52 -19.65
C PRO A 77 0.35 -13.14 -19.97
N ARG A 78 -0.47 -13.30 -18.95
CA ARG A 78 -1.88 -13.74 -19.03
C ARG A 78 -2.76 -12.82 -18.22
N ILE A 79 -3.97 -12.58 -18.69
CA ILE A 79 -4.98 -11.81 -17.95
C ILE A 79 -5.97 -12.80 -17.33
N ASP A 80 -6.27 -12.64 -16.04
CA ASP A 80 -7.28 -13.46 -15.35
C ASP A 80 -8.71 -12.92 -15.53
N ALA A 81 -9.70 -13.58 -14.93
CA ALA A 81 -11.10 -13.16 -15.02
C ALA A 81 -11.37 -11.76 -14.40
N ALA A 82 -10.54 -11.29 -13.48
CA ALA A 82 -10.66 -9.98 -12.85
C ALA A 82 -9.89 -8.87 -13.57
N GLY A 83 -9.11 -9.20 -14.61
CA GLY A 83 -8.28 -8.25 -15.36
C GLY A 83 -6.85 -8.11 -14.82
N ASN A 84 -6.47 -8.92 -13.82
CA ASN A 84 -5.11 -8.94 -13.29
C ASN A 84 -4.17 -9.56 -14.32
N ILE A 85 -2.95 -9.03 -14.43
CA ILE A 85 -1.93 -9.56 -15.32
C ILE A 85 -0.98 -10.43 -14.50
N PHE A 86 -0.76 -11.66 -14.91
CA PHE A 86 0.23 -12.57 -14.32
C PHE A 86 1.24 -12.99 -15.36
N ALA A 87 2.50 -13.15 -14.97
CA ALA A 87 3.54 -13.66 -15.85
C ALA A 87 4.48 -14.58 -15.07
N ARG A 88 4.44 -15.88 -15.42
CA ARG A 88 5.16 -16.93 -14.69
C ARG A 88 6.47 -17.29 -15.38
N ARG A 89 7.55 -17.35 -14.59
CA ARG A 89 8.83 -17.97 -14.92
C ARG A 89 8.93 -19.33 -14.25
N ALA A 90 9.20 -20.38 -15.02
CA ALA A 90 9.36 -21.73 -14.48
C ALA A 90 10.58 -21.83 -13.54
N GLY A 91 10.41 -22.56 -12.44
CA GLY A 91 11.52 -23.01 -11.60
C GLY A 91 11.97 -24.42 -11.98
N ARG A 92 12.97 -24.96 -11.27
CA ARG A 92 13.39 -26.38 -11.42
C ARG A 92 12.29 -27.36 -11.00
N ASP A 93 11.43 -26.96 -10.06
CA ASP A 93 10.27 -27.74 -9.63
C ASP A 93 8.98 -26.98 -9.94
N PRO A 94 8.26 -27.32 -11.02
CA PRO A 94 7.04 -26.61 -11.40
C PRO A 94 5.83 -26.92 -10.50
N ALA A 95 5.91 -27.93 -9.62
CA ALA A 95 4.84 -28.29 -8.69
C ALA A 95 4.86 -27.46 -7.40
N GLU A 96 6.00 -26.83 -7.09
CA GLU A 96 6.12 -25.94 -5.93
C GLU A 96 5.30 -24.66 -6.11
N ALA A 97 4.73 -24.18 -4.99
CA ALA A 97 4.07 -22.88 -4.98
C ALA A 97 5.06 -21.76 -5.34
N PRO A 98 4.69 -20.83 -6.25
CA PRO A 98 5.57 -19.77 -6.70
C PRO A 98 5.87 -18.74 -5.61
N VAL A 99 6.97 -18.01 -5.74
CA VAL A 99 7.09 -16.69 -5.13
C VAL A 99 6.31 -15.72 -6.02
N LEU A 100 5.24 -15.13 -5.48
CA LEU A 100 4.40 -14.14 -6.17
C LEU A 100 4.89 -12.75 -5.79
N PHE A 101 5.07 -11.84 -6.74
CA PHE A 101 5.52 -10.48 -6.43
C PHE A 101 5.13 -9.48 -7.50
N GLY A 102 4.92 -8.25 -7.09
CA GLY A 102 4.39 -7.19 -7.94
C GLY A 102 3.60 -6.18 -7.14
N SER A 103 2.80 -5.38 -7.85
CA SER A 103 1.95 -4.32 -7.28
C SER A 103 0.88 -3.95 -8.32
N HIS A 104 0.51 -2.68 -8.42
CA HIS A 104 -0.41 -2.13 -9.41
C HIS A 104 0.31 -1.21 -10.41
N ILE A 105 -0.43 -0.77 -11.44
CA ILE A 105 0.01 0.30 -12.34
C ILE A 105 -1.07 1.35 -12.58
N ASP A 106 -2.29 1.19 -12.06
CA ASP A 106 -3.26 2.29 -12.10
C ASP A 106 -2.88 3.36 -11.08
N SER A 107 -3.32 4.59 -11.31
CA SER A 107 -3.04 5.75 -10.45
C SER A 107 -4.31 6.50 -10.09
N VAL A 108 -4.28 7.25 -8.99
CA VAL A 108 -5.20 8.37 -8.79
C VAL A 108 -5.07 9.42 -9.91
N PRO A 109 -6.10 10.28 -10.12
CA PRO A 109 -5.97 11.44 -10.98
C PRO A 109 -4.88 12.38 -10.49
N SER A 110 -4.02 12.83 -11.41
CA SER A 110 -2.86 13.68 -11.12
C SER A 110 -1.96 13.06 -10.03
N GLY A 111 -1.77 11.75 -10.07
CA GLY A 111 -0.86 11.01 -9.20
C GLY A 111 0.60 11.14 -9.63
N GLY A 112 1.46 10.46 -8.88
CA GLY A 112 2.89 10.35 -9.18
C GLY A 112 3.21 9.27 -10.20
N ASN A 113 4.50 9.02 -10.41
CA ASN A 113 5.00 8.01 -11.36
C ASN A 113 5.68 6.81 -10.66
N PHE A 114 5.51 6.67 -9.34
CA PHE A 114 6.20 5.65 -8.55
C PHE A 114 5.24 4.77 -7.75
N ASP A 115 4.12 5.34 -7.28
CA ASP A 115 3.02 4.62 -6.64
C ASP A 115 2.54 3.43 -7.49
N GLY A 116 2.62 2.22 -6.92
CA GLY A 116 2.48 0.94 -7.65
C GLY A 116 3.55 0.61 -8.68
N ASP A 117 3.89 1.58 -9.55
CA ASP A 117 4.75 1.43 -10.71
C ASP A 117 6.14 0.90 -10.34
N VAL A 118 6.73 1.37 -9.23
CA VAL A 118 8.04 0.90 -8.77
C VAL A 118 8.03 -0.59 -8.43
N GLY A 119 6.92 -1.09 -7.87
CA GLY A 119 6.74 -2.49 -7.52
C GLY A 119 6.55 -3.38 -8.73
N SER A 120 5.64 -2.97 -9.62
CA SER A 120 5.33 -3.69 -10.85
C SER A 120 6.53 -3.77 -11.80
N LEU A 121 7.22 -2.65 -12.04
CA LEU A 121 8.37 -2.63 -12.92
C LEU A 121 9.63 -3.19 -12.26
N GLY A 122 9.78 -3.04 -10.95
CA GLY A 122 10.82 -3.70 -10.16
C GLY A 122 10.72 -5.22 -10.25
N ALA A 123 9.50 -5.78 -10.20
CA ALA A 123 9.27 -7.22 -10.36
C ALA A 123 9.68 -7.73 -11.75
N ILE A 124 9.38 -6.99 -12.82
CA ILE A 124 9.83 -7.32 -14.18
C ILE A 124 11.36 -7.26 -14.28
N GLU A 125 11.97 -6.22 -13.70
CA GLU A 125 13.43 -6.05 -13.69
C GLU A 125 14.15 -7.20 -12.95
N VAL A 126 13.59 -7.68 -11.84
CA VAL A 126 14.08 -8.88 -11.12
C VAL A 126 14.10 -10.09 -12.06
N ILE A 127 13.00 -10.34 -12.78
CA ILE A 127 12.93 -11.46 -13.73
C ILE A 127 13.98 -11.31 -14.83
N GLN A 128 14.07 -10.13 -15.44
CA GLN A 128 14.99 -9.87 -16.53
C GLN A 128 16.44 -10.05 -16.09
N THR A 129 16.79 -9.52 -14.92
CA THR A 129 18.12 -9.67 -14.31
C THR A 129 18.47 -11.15 -14.10
N LEU A 130 17.55 -11.95 -13.58
CA LEU A 130 17.76 -13.39 -13.38
C LEU A 130 17.92 -14.15 -14.70
N ALA A 131 17.19 -13.74 -15.74
CA ALA A 131 17.30 -14.32 -17.07
C ALA A 131 18.67 -14.01 -17.70
N GLU A 132 19.11 -12.75 -17.65
CA GLU A 132 20.40 -12.29 -18.16
C GLU A 132 21.58 -12.94 -17.42
N ALA A 133 21.44 -13.17 -16.10
CA ALA A 133 22.43 -13.85 -15.28
C ALA A 133 22.38 -15.40 -15.39
N GLY A 134 21.43 -15.96 -16.14
CA GLY A 134 21.27 -17.42 -16.26
C GLY A 134 20.88 -18.13 -14.95
N VAL A 135 20.30 -17.42 -13.99
CA VAL A 135 20.00 -17.96 -12.65
C VAL A 135 18.64 -18.66 -12.63
N THR A 136 18.62 -19.96 -12.41
CA THR A 136 17.38 -20.73 -12.26
C THR A 136 17.07 -20.98 -10.77
N THR A 137 15.83 -20.70 -10.35
CA THR A 137 15.34 -20.91 -8.98
C THR A 137 14.73 -22.31 -8.81
N ARG A 138 14.56 -22.80 -7.58
CA ARG A 138 13.83 -24.06 -7.36
C ARG A 138 12.34 -23.83 -7.59
N ARG A 139 11.76 -22.88 -6.85
CA ARG A 139 10.35 -22.49 -6.99
C ARG A 139 10.13 -21.69 -8.26
N PRO A 140 8.94 -21.77 -8.89
CA PRO A 140 8.56 -20.82 -9.92
C PRO A 140 8.51 -19.40 -9.36
N LEU A 141 8.69 -18.42 -10.24
CA LEU A 141 8.51 -17.00 -9.93
C LEU A 141 7.31 -16.51 -10.72
N GLU A 142 6.42 -15.72 -10.12
CA GLU A 142 5.27 -15.17 -10.82
C GLU A 142 5.14 -13.69 -10.52
N VAL A 143 5.22 -12.88 -11.58
CA VAL A 143 4.96 -11.46 -11.50
C VAL A 143 3.46 -11.23 -11.59
N VAL A 144 2.93 -10.30 -10.81
CA VAL A 144 1.53 -9.87 -10.87
C VAL A 144 1.42 -8.36 -11.00
N VAL A 145 0.46 -7.91 -11.81
CA VAL A 145 -0.02 -6.52 -11.82
C VAL A 145 -1.51 -6.56 -11.51
N TRP A 146 -1.86 -6.06 -10.32
CA TRP A 146 -3.24 -5.99 -9.85
C TRP A 146 -4.02 -4.91 -10.59
N SER A 147 -5.35 -5.03 -10.55
CA SER A 147 -6.26 -4.12 -11.25
C SER A 147 -7.01 -3.23 -10.28
N ASN A 148 -7.02 -1.92 -10.54
CA ASN A 148 -7.82 -0.94 -9.79
C ASN A 148 -7.52 -1.01 -8.28
N GLU A 149 -6.23 -0.91 -7.95
CA GLU A 149 -5.76 -0.84 -6.56
C GLU A 149 -6.26 0.46 -5.93
N GLU A 150 -6.06 1.59 -6.63
CA GLU A 150 -6.31 2.94 -6.12
C GLU A 150 -7.80 3.20 -5.86
N GLY A 151 -8.66 2.47 -6.58
CA GLY A 151 -10.09 2.49 -6.34
C GLY A 151 -10.79 3.79 -6.70
N PHE A 152 -10.11 4.73 -7.36
CA PHE A 152 -10.72 5.97 -7.82
C PHE A 152 -11.92 5.69 -8.73
N ALA A 153 -11.79 4.69 -9.61
CA ALA A 153 -12.93 4.16 -10.34
C ALA A 153 -13.82 3.33 -9.41
N TYR A 154 -15.12 3.62 -9.42
CA TYR A 154 -16.16 2.92 -8.63
C TYR A 154 -16.07 3.09 -7.10
N ASN A 155 -15.15 3.92 -6.58
CA ASN A 155 -14.89 4.10 -5.15
C ASN A 155 -14.65 2.75 -4.44
N ASN A 156 -13.89 1.88 -5.10
CA ASN A 156 -13.71 0.50 -4.71
C ASN A 156 -12.31 0.02 -5.12
N GLY A 157 -11.35 0.27 -4.24
CA GLY A 157 -9.95 -0.09 -4.42
C GLY A 157 -9.68 -1.58 -4.25
N LEU A 158 -8.45 -1.96 -4.55
CA LEU A 158 -7.93 -3.32 -4.47
C LEU A 158 -8.78 -4.31 -5.29
N SER A 159 -9.47 -3.87 -6.34
CA SER A 159 -10.51 -4.70 -6.98
C SER A 159 -9.96 -6.05 -7.47
N GLY A 160 -8.78 -6.01 -8.09
CA GLY A 160 -8.09 -7.17 -8.62
C GLY A 160 -7.63 -8.14 -7.53
N SER A 161 -6.98 -7.64 -6.47
CA SER A 161 -6.48 -8.46 -5.37
C SER A 161 -7.61 -8.95 -4.45
N ARG A 162 -8.69 -8.16 -4.28
CA ARG A 162 -9.94 -8.57 -3.63
C ARG A 162 -10.59 -9.72 -4.37
N ALA A 163 -10.71 -9.63 -5.70
CA ALA A 163 -11.22 -10.74 -6.51
C ALA A 163 -10.36 -12.01 -6.34
N ALA A 164 -9.03 -11.84 -6.35
CA ALA A 164 -8.10 -12.94 -6.11
C ALA A 164 -8.22 -13.55 -4.70
N ALA A 165 -8.46 -12.75 -3.67
CA ALA A 165 -8.69 -13.22 -2.30
C ALA A 165 -10.12 -13.72 -2.04
N GLY A 166 -11.05 -13.50 -2.98
CA GLY A 166 -12.46 -13.89 -2.85
C GLY A 166 -13.30 -12.91 -2.01
N HIS A 167 -12.86 -11.65 -1.92
CA HIS A 167 -13.54 -10.56 -1.20
C HIS A 167 -14.30 -9.65 -2.17
N LEU A 168 -15.23 -10.20 -2.95
CA LEU A 168 -16.12 -9.41 -3.83
C LEU A 168 -17.46 -9.19 -3.14
N ASP A 169 -17.93 -7.94 -3.13
CA ASP A 169 -19.24 -7.59 -2.56
C ASP A 169 -20.37 -7.91 -3.55
N GLU A 170 -21.55 -8.19 -3.01
CA GLU A 170 -22.76 -8.37 -3.84
C GLU A 170 -23.08 -7.07 -4.59
N GLY A 171 -23.41 -7.18 -5.90
CA GLY A 171 -23.71 -6.03 -6.75
C GLY A 171 -22.49 -5.20 -7.18
N GLU A 172 -21.28 -5.57 -6.76
CA GLU A 172 -20.06 -4.81 -7.06
C GLU A 172 -19.79 -4.69 -8.58
N LEU A 173 -20.09 -5.75 -9.33
CA LEU A 173 -19.97 -5.75 -10.80
C LEU A 173 -21.00 -4.84 -11.48
N ASP A 174 -22.04 -4.43 -10.75
CA ASP A 174 -23.10 -3.55 -11.23
C ASP A 174 -22.86 -2.06 -10.97
N LEU A 175 -21.79 -1.73 -10.24
CA LEU A 175 -21.40 -0.34 -10.00
C LEU A 175 -21.15 0.40 -11.32
N ILE A 176 -21.57 1.66 -11.37
CA ILE A 176 -21.43 2.53 -12.55
C ILE A 176 -20.50 3.69 -12.21
N TRP A 177 -19.50 3.93 -13.05
CA TRP A 177 -18.60 5.06 -12.97
C TRP A 177 -18.39 5.64 -14.38
N ASN A 178 -18.56 6.95 -14.52
CA ASN A 178 -18.53 7.64 -15.82
C ASN A 178 -19.40 6.98 -16.90
N GLY A 179 -20.58 6.49 -16.52
CA GLY A 179 -21.54 5.85 -17.41
C GLY A 179 -21.17 4.42 -17.84
N VAL A 180 -20.06 3.86 -17.35
CA VAL A 180 -19.63 2.49 -17.64
C VAL A 180 -19.86 1.62 -16.41
N LYS A 181 -20.41 0.43 -16.62
CA LYS A 181 -20.60 -0.58 -15.59
C LYS A 181 -19.28 -1.30 -15.31
N LYS A 182 -18.99 -1.64 -14.04
CA LYS A 182 -17.73 -2.29 -13.65
C LYS A 182 -17.45 -3.57 -14.42
N ALA A 183 -18.48 -4.40 -14.65
CA ALA A 183 -18.36 -5.60 -15.49
C ALA A 183 -17.78 -5.28 -16.90
N ASP A 184 -18.28 -4.22 -17.56
CA ASP A 184 -17.82 -3.86 -18.90
C ASP A 184 -16.42 -3.25 -18.89
N ALA A 185 -16.05 -2.55 -17.83
CA ALA A 185 -14.70 -2.08 -17.61
C ALA A 185 -13.69 -3.24 -17.43
N ILE A 186 -14.05 -4.30 -16.69
CA ILE A 186 -13.25 -5.52 -16.59
C ILE A 186 -13.08 -6.18 -17.97
N ARG A 187 -14.17 -6.28 -18.76
CA ARG A 187 -14.09 -6.80 -20.15
C ARG A 187 -13.13 -5.97 -21.01
N LYS A 188 -13.15 -4.64 -20.86
CA LYS A 188 -12.29 -3.72 -21.62
C LYS A 188 -10.80 -3.99 -21.41
N VAL A 189 -10.39 -4.39 -20.21
CA VAL A 189 -8.99 -4.76 -19.91
C VAL A 189 -8.68 -6.23 -20.14
N GLY A 190 -9.58 -6.99 -20.79
CA GLY A 190 -9.38 -8.39 -21.16
C GLY A 190 -9.81 -9.40 -20.10
N GLY A 191 -10.43 -8.95 -19.00
CA GLY A 191 -11.02 -9.83 -17.99
C GLY A 191 -12.36 -10.42 -18.42
N ASN A 192 -12.91 -11.29 -17.57
CA ASN A 192 -14.19 -11.95 -17.79
C ASN A 192 -15.04 -11.92 -16.51
N PRO A 193 -15.89 -10.89 -16.32
CA PRO A 193 -16.68 -10.72 -15.10
C PRO A 193 -17.71 -11.83 -14.91
N ASP A 194 -18.16 -12.51 -15.97
CA ASP A 194 -19.10 -13.63 -15.87
C ASP A 194 -18.45 -14.88 -15.26
N ARG A 195 -17.11 -14.92 -15.24
CA ARG A 195 -16.28 -15.97 -14.63
C ARG A 195 -15.39 -15.42 -13.51
N ILE A 196 -15.79 -14.30 -12.89
CA ILE A 196 -14.95 -13.59 -11.90
C ILE A 196 -14.47 -14.49 -10.76
N ALA A 197 -15.28 -15.48 -10.36
CA ALA A 197 -14.94 -16.45 -9.32
C ALA A 197 -13.68 -17.28 -9.64
N GLU A 198 -13.30 -17.40 -10.91
CA GLU A 198 -12.08 -18.10 -11.35
C GLU A 198 -10.80 -17.31 -11.12
N ALA A 199 -10.89 -15.98 -10.88
CA ALA A 199 -9.74 -15.19 -10.45
C ALA A 199 -9.29 -15.56 -9.03
N ARG A 200 -10.17 -16.21 -8.24
CA ARG A 200 -9.89 -16.56 -6.85
C ARG A 200 -8.71 -17.53 -6.73
N LEU A 201 -7.71 -17.09 -6.00
CA LEU A 201 -6.59 -17.90 -5.56
C LEU A 201 -6.98 -18.71 -4.33
N LYS A 202 -6.46 -19.94 -4.25
CA LYS A 202 -6.62 -20.78 -3.06
C LYS A 202 -5.61 -20.36 -1.99
N PRO A 203 -5.92 -20.49 -0.68
CA PRO A 203 -4.91 -20.39 0.35
C PRO A 203 -3.71 -21.31 0.05
N GLY A 204 -2.49 -20.78 0.14
CA GLY A 204 -1.27 -21.48 -0.25
C GLY A 204 -1.01 -21.59 -1.76
N ALA A 205 -1.73 -20.86 -2.61
CA ALA A 205 -1.46 -20.78 -4.06
C ALA A 205 -0.10 -20.17 -4.41
N PHE A 206 0.54 -19.50 -3.45
CA PHE A 206 1.90 -18.97 -3.52
C PHE A 206 2.64 -19.31 -2.23
N HIS A 207 3.97 -19.42 -2.31
CA HIS A 207 4.85 -19.64 -1.16
C HIS A 207 4.94 -18.40 -0.26
N CYS A 208 5.09 -17.23 -0.89
CA CYS A 208 4.94 -15.92 -0.26
C CYS A 208 4.61 -14.87 -1.33
N TYR A 209 4.00 -13.77 -0.90
CA TYR A 209 3.79 -12.56 -1.67
C TYR A 209 4.80 -11.49 -1.23
N LEU A 210 5.44 -10.82 -2.19
CA LEU A 210 6.33 -9.69 -1.95
C LEU A 210 5.87 -8.47 -2.76
N GLU A 211 5.74 -7.34 -2.10
CA GLU A 211 5.41 -6.07 -2.76
C GLU A 211 6.47 -5.01 -2.46
N LEU A 212 7.10 -4.51 -3.51
CA LEU A 212 7.97 -3.34 -3.45
C LEU A 212 7.09 -2.11 -3.68
N HIS A 213 7.20 -1.11 -2.83
CA HIS A 213 6.37 0.08 -2.92
C HIS A 213 7.13 1.32 -2.43
N ILE A 214 6.68 2.51 -2.80
CA ILE A 214 7.14 3.72 -2.11
C ILE A 214 6.50 3.82 -0.73
N GLU A 215 7.17 4.46 0.23
CA GLU A 215 6.65 4.63 1.60
C GLU A 215 5.37 5.46 1.63
N GLN A 216 5.24 6.43 0.71
CA GLN A 216 4.22 7.49 0.66
C GLN A 216 4.29 8.46 1.86
N GLY A 217 4.87 8.03 2.98
CA GLY A 217 5.31 8.85 4.11
C GLY A 217 6.75 9.37 3.98
N GLY A 218 7.12 10.27 4.90
CA GLY A 218 8.45 10.91 4.91
C GLY A 218 9.44 10.32 5.92
N THR A 219 9.12 9.17 6.55
CA THR A 219 9.88 8.62 7.68
C THR A 219 11.28 8.19 7.27
N LEU A 220 11.39 7.47 6.16
CA LEU A 220 12.65 6.96 5.64
C LEU A 220 13.52 8.08 5.06
N ASP A 221 12.92 9.00 4.30
CA ASP A 221 13.62 10.16 3.72
C ASP A 221 14.17 11.08 4.82
N GLN A 222 13.37 11.41 5.84
CA GLN A 222 13.82 12.22 6.99
C GLN A 222 14.91 11.52 7.80
N ALA A 223 14.86 10.19 7.90
CA ALA A 223 15.86 9.41 8.64
C ALA A 223 17.12 9.09 7.81
N GLY A 224 17.12 9.37 6.50
CA GLY A 224 18.20 8.96 5.59
C GLY A 224 18.37 7.44 5.50
N ILE A 225 17.29 6.67 5.69
CA ILE A 225 17.31 5.20 5.67
C ILE A 225 16.79 4.74 4.30
N PRO A 226 17.55 3.96 3.52
CA PRO A 226 17.20 3.66 2.14
C PRO A 226 16.12 2.59 1.98
N ILE A 227 15.85 1.77 3.00
CA ILE A 227 14.90 0.64 2.90
C ILE A 227 14.01 0.55 4.14
N GLY A 228 12.71 0.49 3.91
CA GLY A 228 11.73 0.11 4.92
C GLY A 228 11.37 -1.37 4.85
N VAL A 229 11.39 -2.05 5.99
CA VAL A 229 10.88 -3.43 6.15
C VAL A 229 9.50 -3.32 6.78
N VAL A 230 8.45 -3.49 5.99
CA VAL A 230 7.10 -3.21 6.46
C VAL A 230 6.67 -4.21 7.54
N GLU A 231 6.11 -3.70 8.64
CA GLU A 231 5.58 -4.50 9.76
C GLU A 231 4.18 -5.07 9.48
N GLY A 232 3.44 -4.36 8.64
CA GLY A 232 2.10 -4.68 8.22
C GLY A 232 1.40 -3.42 7.74
N ILE A 233 0.19 -3.58 7.25
CA ILE A 233 -0.73 -2.50 6.92
C ILE A 233 -1.63 -2.28 8.13
N VAL A 234 -1.75 -1.02 8.55
CA VAL A 234 -2.52 -0.65 9.75
C VAL A 234 -3.99 -1.00 9.62
N SER A 235 -4.60 -1.33 10.75
CA SER A 235 -6.05 -1.32 10.91
C SER A 235 -6.56 0.12 10.88
N ILE A 236 -7.77 0.32 10.38
CA ILE A 236 -8.42 1.63 10.31
C ILE A 236 -9.83 1.52 10.89
N ASP A 237 -10.07 2.25 11.98
CA ASP A 237 -11.43 2.48 12.47
C ASP A 237 -11.86 3.91 12.17
N ARG A 238 -13.05 4.06 11.59
CA ARG A 238 -13.70 5.35 11.39
C ARG A 238 -14.96 5.44 12.24
N TYR A 239 -15.17 6.60 12.83
CA TYR A 239 -16.31 6.93 13.67
C TYR A 239 -17.00 8.18 13.15
N ASP A 240 -18.31 8.12 13.01
CA ASP A 240 -19.16 9.29 12.78
C ASP A 240 -19.55 9.88 14.13
N VAL A 241 -19.35 11.18 14.27
CA VAL A 241 -19.67 11.93 15.49
C VAL A 241 -20.73 12.97 15.17
N GLU A 242 -21.80 12.97 15.96
CA GLU A 242 -22.85 13.98 15.90
C GLU A 242 -22.94 14.72 17.24
N ILE A 243 -22.81 16.04 17.18
CA ILE A 243 -22.83 16.93 18.35
C ILE A 243 -24.05 17.84 18.23
N ARG A 244 -24.99 17.72 19.16
CA ARG A 244 -26.23 18.50 19.20
C ARG A 244 -26.16 19.52 20.32
N GLY A 245 -26.27 20.78 19.94
CA GLY A 245 -26.38 21.92 20.81
C GLY A 245 -27.73 22.60 20.63
N PHE A 246 -27.74 23.93 20.66
CA PHE A 246 -28.95 24.71 20.40
C PHE A 246 -28.62 25.97 19.60
N ALA A 247 -29.18 26.06 18.39
CA ALA A 247 -28.94 27.21 17.53
C ALA A 247 -29.66 28.44 18.06
N ASN A 248 -28.94 29.55 18.24
CA ASN A 248 -29.54 30.80 18.71
C ASN A 248 -28.72 32.02 18.25
N HIS A 249 -29.27 33.23 18.40
CA HIS A 249 -28.63 34.46 17.93
C HIS A 249 -27.36 34.79 18.74
N ALA A 250 -26.23 34.99 18.05
CA ALA A 250 -24.93 35.15 18.68
C ALA A 250 -24.76 36.45 19.48
N GLY A 251 -25.54 37.49 19.20
CA GLY A 251 -25.46 38.76 19.93
C GLY A 251 -26.34 38.83 21.18
N THR A 252 -27.44 38.06 21.22
CA THR A 252 -28.47 38.19 22.26
C THR A 252 -28.54 36.99 23.19
N THR A 253 -27.84 35.89 22.89
CA THR A 253 -27.75 34.72 23.78
C THR A 253 -26.56 34.91 24.73
N PRO A 254 -26.79 35.08 26.05
CA PRO A 254 -25.73 35.19 27.04
C PRO A 254 -24.83 33.95 27.06
N MET A 255 -23.55 34.11 27.38
CA MET A 255 -22.58 33.00 27.36
C MET A 255 -22.99 31.79 28.23
N PRO A 256 -23.51 31.95 29.47
CA PRO A 256 -23.89 30.82 30.31
C PRO A 256 -25.10 30.01 29.79
N GLU A 257 -25.85 30.52 28.82
CA GLU A 257 -27.04 29.87 28.26
C GLU A 257 -26.74 29.11 26.96
N ARG A 258 -25.52 29.24 26.43
CA ARG A 258 -25.17 28.65 25.13
C ARG A 258 -24.93 27.15 25.26
N ARG A 259 -25.46 26.42 24.29
CA ARG A 259 -25.13 25.02 24.01
C ARG A 259 -24.48 24.97 22.64
N ASP A 260 -23.22 25.43 22.58
CA ASP A 260 -22.50 25.64 21.34
C ASP A 260 -21.88 24.32 20.84
N ALA A 261 -22.46 23.75 19.78
CA ALA A 261 -22.00 22.49 19.21
C ALA A 261 -20.60 22.59 18.60
N LEU A 262 -20.19 23.76 18.09
CA LEU A 262 -18.87 23.97 17.49
C LEU A 262 -17.78 24.11 18.55
N LEU A 263 -18.10 24.71 19.70
CA LEU A 263 -17.18 24.72 20.84
C LEU A 263 -16.90 23.28 21.33
N ALA A 264 -17.94 22.48 21.51
CA ALA A 264 -17.82 21.07 21.88
C ALA A 264 -17.01 20.26 20.85
N ALA A 265 -17.28 20.47 19.56
CA ALA A 265 -16.50 19.85 18.47
C ALA A 265 -15.01 20.24 18.50
N SER A 266 -14.71 21.49 18.82
CA SER A 266 -13.34 22.00 18.93
C SER A 266 -12.60 21.34 20.09
N TYR A 267 -13.25 21.20 21.25
CA TYR A 267 -12.69 20.48 22.40
C TYR A 267 -12.46 19.00 22.08
N LEU A 268 -13.40 18.36 21.39
CA LEU A 268 -13.25 16.96 21.01
C LEU A 268 -12.09 16.77 20.02
N THR A 269 -11.94 17.68 19.05
CA THR A 269 -10.83 17.67 18.08
C THR A 269 -9.47 17.76 18.79
N VAL A 270 -9.34 18.68 19.75
CA VAL A 270 -8.11 18.80 20.56
C VAL A 270 -7.89 17.55 21.41
N ALA A 271 -8.95 17.00 22.02
CA ALA A 271 -8.87 15.80 22.83
C ALA A 271 -8.38 14.58 22.03
N VAL A 272 -8.90 14.35 20.81
CA VAL A 272 -8.43 13.28 19.93
C VAL A 272 -6.93 13.38 19.70
N ASN A 273 -6.43 14.57 19.33
CA ASN A 273 -4.99 14.78 19.13
C ASN A 273 -4.18 14.48 20.39
N GLN A 274 -4.61 14.98 21.54
CA GLN A 274 -3.90 14.80 22.81
C GLN A 274 -3.87 13.34 23.26
N ILE A 275 -4.99 12.63 23.15
CA ILE A 275 -5.10 11.21 23.54
C ILE A 275 -4.16 10.36 22.68
N VAL A 276 -4.23 10.52 21.36
CA VAL A 276 -3.41 9.76 20.41
C VAL A 276 -1.92 10.03 20.59
N ARG A 277 -1.52 11.29 20.82
CA ARG A 277 -0.11 11.68 21.01
C ARG A 277 0.48 11.25 22.36
N ARG A 278 -0.35 11.02 23.37
CA ARG A 278 0.11 10.55 24.70
C ARG A 278 0.39 9.05 24.70
N GLU A 279 -0.28 8.31 23.84
CA GLU A 279 -0.02 6.89 23.65
C GLU A 279 1.39 6.70 23.04
N ALA A 280 2.13 5.70 23.49
CA ALA A 280 3.44 5.39 22.92
C ALA A 280 3.26 4.52 21.66
N GLY A 281 3.98 4.86 20.59
CA GLY A 281 3.99 4.08 19.36
C GLY A 281 3.78 4.91 18.11
N ALA A 282 3.28 4.27 17.06
CA ALA A 282 3.08 4.85 15.74
C ALA A 282 1.60 5.09 15.40
N GLN A 283 0.69 4.96 16.38
CA GLN A 283 -0.73 5.23 16.18
C GLN A 283 -0.95 6.66 15.67
N VAL A 284 -1.91 6.79 14.77
CA VAL A 284 -2.37 8.09 14.27
C VAL A 284 -3.87 8.22 14.49
N GLY A 285 -4.31 9.47 14.64
CA GLY A 285 -5.72 9.78 14.79
C GLY A 285 -6.02 11.16 14.24
N THR A 286 -7.12 11.28 13.51
CA THR A 286 -7.40 12.45 12.69
C THR A 286 -8.89 12.78 12.74
N VAL A 287 -9.19 14.07 12.94
CA VAL A 287 -10.50 14.65 12.63
C VAL A 287 -10.37 15.32 11.27
N GLY A 288 -10.82 14.64 10.23
CA GLY A 288 -10.57 15.02 8.84
C GLY A 288 -11.72 15.78 8.18
N GLN A 289 -12.94 15.63 8.70
CA GLN A 289 -14.15 16.24 8.15
C GLN A 289 -14.97 16.87 9.27
N ILE A 290 -15.45 18.10 9.04
CA ILE A 290 -16.38 18.79 9.93
C ILE A 290 -17.45 19.51 9.10
N SER A 291 -18.71 19.34 9.49
CA SER A 291 -19.87 20.03 8.94
C SER A 291 -20.60 20.74 10.07
N VAL A 292 -20.75 22.05 9.96
CA VAL A 292 -21.39 22.91 10.95
C VAL A 292 -22.76 23.31 10.45
N SER A 293 -23.76 23.41 11.33
CA SER A 293 -25.11 23.86 10.98
C SER A 293 -25.66 24.85 12.02
N PRO A 294 -26.23 26.01 11.60
CA PRO A 294 -26.48 26.43 10.21
C PRO A 294 -25.26 27.06 9.50
N ASN A 295 -24.09 27.09 10.14
CA ASN A 295 -22.85 27.68 9.59
C ASN A 295 -22.98 29.18 9.21
N ALA A 296 -23.67 29.95 10.05
CA ALA A 296 -23.83 31.39 9.89
C ALA A 296 -23.03 32.15 10.96
N PRO A 297 -22.31 33.25 10.60
CA PRO A 297 -21.37 33.92 11.51
C PRO A 297 -22.03 34.56 12.74
N ASN A 298 -23.34 34.85 12.67
CA ASN A 298 -24.12 35.47 13.74
C ASN A 298 -25.05 34.48 14.47
N VAL A 299 -24.83 33.18 14.33
CA VAL A 299 -25.64 32.13 14.96
C VAL A 299 -24.74 31.19 15.75
N VAL A 300 -25.06 30.96 17.03
CA VAL A 300 -24.47 29.89 17.83
C VAL A 300 -24.78 28.55 17.13
N PRO A 301 -23.78 27.72 16.77
CA PRO A 301 -24.05 26.47 16.07
C PRO A 301 -24.85 25.46 16.92
N GLY A 302 -25.94 24.94 16.36
CA GLY A 302 -26.81 23.98 17.03
C GLY A 302 -26.53 22.52 16.68
N LEU A 303 -25.77 22.27 15.61
CA LEU A 303 -25.41 20.92 15.18
C LEU A 303 -24.04 20.94 14.51
N VAL A 304 -23.19 19.98 14.88
CA VAL A 304 -21.95 19.67 14.18
C VAL A 304 -21.89 18.16 13.91
N ARG A 305 -21.45 17.80 12.71
CA ARG A 305 -21.06 16.42 12.38
C ARG A 305 -19.59 16.40 12.03
N LEU A 306 -18.85 15.45 12.56
CA LEU A 306 -17.43 15.27 12.26
C LEU A 306 -17.07 13.79 12.17
N THR A 307 -15.93 13.50 11.58
CA THR A 307 -15.35 12.15 11.55
C THR A 307 -14.15 12.06 12.48
N VAL A 308 -13.99 10.93 13.16
CA VAL A 308 -12.75 10.54 13.84
C VAL A 308 -12.25 9.29 13.18
N GLU A 309 -11.00 9.29 12.70
CA GLU A 309 -10.34 8.11 12.17
C GLU A 309 -9.11 7.79 13.02
N LEU A 310 -8.91 6.51 13.33
CA LEU A 310 -7.79 5.99 14.10
C LEU A 310 -7.11 4.88 13.30
N ARG A 311 -5.77 4.88 13.30
CA ARG A 311 -4.98 3.82 12.66
C ARG A 311 -3.84 3.34 13.55
N ASP A 312 -3.62 2.04 13.58
CA ASP A 312 -2.49 1.35 14.23
C ASP A 312 -2.40 -0.10 13.74
N LEU A 313 -1.25 -0.77 13.90
CA LEU A 313 -1.13 -2.22 13.63
C LEU A 313 -1.90 -3.08 14.64
N SER A 314 -2.27 -2.51 15.79
CA SER A 314 -3.02 -3.18 16.84
C SER A 314 -4.46 -2.66 16.88
N SER A 315 -5.40 -3.45 16.37
CA SER A 315 -6.84 -3.19 16.53
C SER A 315 -7.25 -3.06 18.01
N ALA A 316 -6.57 -3.77 18.91
CA ALA A 316 -6.78 -3.63 20.35
C ALA A 316 -6.36 -2.25 20.89
N LYS A 317 -5.25 -1.68 20.39
CA LYS A 317 -4.84 -0.31 20.73
C LYS A 317 -5.83 0.72 20.19
N ILE A 318 -6.29 0.56 18.95
CA ILE A 318 -7.32 1.43 18.37
C ILE A 318 -8.58 1.43 19.25
N ALA A 319 -9.07 0.25 19.62
CA ALA A 319 -10.24 0.12 20.51
C ALA A 319 -10.02 0.76 21.89
N ALA A 320 -8.80 0.72 22.43
CA ALA A 320 -8.46 1.38 23.68
C ALA A 320 -8.47 2.93 23.54
N LEU A 321 -7.92 3.45 22.44
CA LEU A 321 -7.94 4.90 22.13
C LEU A 321 -9.38 5.40 21.92
N ALA A 322 -10.19 4.65 21.18
CA ALA A 322 -11.60 4.98 20.96
C ALA A 322 -12.38 5.06 22.29
N LYS A 323 -12.13 4.13 23.23
CA LYS A 323 -12.73 4.19 24.58
C LYS A 323 -12.33 5.45 25.34
N GLN A 324 -11.06 5.87 25.26
CA GLN A 324 -10.60 7.12 25.89
C GLN A 324 -11.26 8.35 25.25
N ILE A 325 -11.41 8.37 23.92
CA ILE A 325 -12.08 9.45 23.19
C ILE A 325 -13.56 9.53 23.58
N VAL A 326 -14.26 8.40 23.66
CA VAL A 326 -15.66 8.33 24.10
C VAL A 326 -15.81 8.82 25.54
N ALA A 327 -14.89 8.45 26.44
CA ALA A 327 -14.90 8.95 27.81
C ALA A 327 -14.73 10.48 27.85
N ARG A 328 -13.74 11.03 27.13
CA ARG A 328 -13.52 12.48 27.08
C ARG A 328 -14.67 13.23 26.39
N ALA A 329 -15.32 12.64 25.40
CA ALA A 329 -16.50 13.21 24.76
C ALA A 329 -17.66 13.40 25.76
N ARG A 330 -17.85 12.46 26.71
CA ARG A 330 -18.87 12.60 27.76
C ARG A 330 -18.59 13.77 28.71
N GLU A 331 -17.32 13.97 29.06
CA GLU A 331 -16.91 15.11 29.88
C GLU A 331 -17.15 16.44 29.14
N ILE A 332 -16.78 16.51 27.86
CA ILE A 332 -17.01 17.70 27.01
C ILE A 332 -18.51 17.99 26.87
N ALA A 333 -19.34 16.95 26.66
CA ALA A 333 -20.78 17.09 26.57
C ALA A 333 -21.36 17.75 27.84
N ALA A 334 -20.90 17.32 29.03
CA ALA A 334 -21.29 17.92 30.30
C ALA A 334 -20.77 19.36 30.46
N GLU A 335 -19.50 19.62 30.14
CA GLU A 335 -18.86 20.95 30.21
C GLU A 335 -19.56 22.00 29.32
N THR A 336 -20.07 21.57 28.16
CA THR A 336 -20.65 22.44 27.14
C THR A 336 -22.18 22.40 27.08
N GLN A 337 -22.81 21.58 27.93
CA GLN A 337 -24.25 21.33 27.93
C GLN A 337 -24.79 20.91 26.55
N THR A 338 -24.01 20.10 25.83
CA THR A 338 -24.36 19.53 24.51
C THR A 338 -24.58 18.02 24.62
N GLU A 339 -25.12 17.43 23.57
CA GLU A 339 -25.16 15.97 23.39
C GLU A 339 -24.11 15.57 22.36
N ILE A 340 -23.31 14.55 22.66
CA ILE A 340 -22.30 14.01 21.73
C ILE A 340 -22.55 12.51 21.56
N ASP A 341 -22.83 12.11 20.32
CA ASP A 341 -23.00 10.72 19.91
C ASP A 341 -21.87 10.31 18.98
N ILE A 342 -21.24 9.17 19.26
CA ILE A 342 -20.10 8.62 18.50
C ILE A 342 -20.47 7.21 18.07
N ARG A 343 -20.51 6.98 16.76
CA ARG A 343 -20.91 5.69 16.17
C ARG A 343 -19.80 5.13 15.29
N PRO A 344 -19.49 3.82 15.37
CA PRO A 344 -18.63 3.18 14.39
C PRO A 344 -19.23 3.33 12.98
N ALA A 345 -18.40 3.70 12.02
CA ALA A 345 -18.79 3.91 10.63
C ALA A 345 -18.11 2.89 9.69
N ALA A 346 -16.83 2.59 9.92
CA ALA A 346 -16.10 1.58 9.16
C ALA A 346 -15.00 0.94 10.00
N HIS A 347 -14.69 -0.32 9.69
CA HIS A 347 -13.55 -1.05 10.23
C HIS A 347 -12.83 -1.77 9.09
N HIS A 348 -11.53 -1.54 8.97
CA HIS A 348 -10.64 -2.27 8.09
C HIS A 348 -9.58 -2.98 8.95
N PRO A 349 -9.51 -4.32 8.92
CA PRO A 349 -8.58 -5.05 9.79
C PRO A 349 -7.13 -4.85 9.37
N GLU A 350 -6.20 -5.02 10.32
CA GLU A 350 -4.77 -5.02 10.01
C GLU A 350 -4.37 -6.19 9.11
N ALA A 351 -3.33 -5.98 8.30
CA ALA A 351 -2.69 -7.04 7.53
C ALA A 351 -1.20 -7.10 7.89
N LEU A 352 -0.88 -7.98 8.85
CA LEU A 352 0.49 -8.11 9.36
C LEU A 352 1.43 -8.77 8.36
N ALA A 353 2.64 -8.22 8.23
CA ALA A 353 3.69 -8.88 7.48
C ALA A 353 4.15 -10.15 8.20
N THR A 354 4.52 -11.17 7.44
CA THR A 354 4.99 -12.43 7.99
C THR A 354 6.42 -12.31 8.47
N ALA A 355 6.68 -12.62 9.74
CA ALA A 355 7.97 -12.45 10.39
C ALA A 355 9.15 -13.11 9.64
N GLU A 356 8.95 -14.28 9.03
CA GLU A 356 9.99 -14.94 8.23
C GLU A 356 10.32 -14.19 6.94
N VAL A 357 9.32 -13.58 6.31
CA VAL A 357 9.49 -12.77 5.09
C VAL A 357 10.22 -11.47 5.44
N GLN A 358 9.84 -10.82 6.54
CA GLN A 358 10.57 -9.64 7.05
C GLN A 358 12.04 -9.95 7.34
N LYS A 359 12.34 -11.08 7.99
CA LYS A 359 13.73 -11.51 8.24
C LYS A 359 14.51 -11.74 6.94
N SER A 360 13.85 -12.24 5.90
CA SER A 360 14.46 -12.41 4.57
C SER A 360 14.81 -11.07 3.93
N ILE A 361 13.92 -10.07 4.05
CA ILE A 361 14.17 -8.69 3.61
C ILE A 361 15.33 -8.05 4.40
N GLU A 362 15.35 -8.21 5.72
CA GLU A 362 16.45 -7.71 6.56
C GLU A 362 17.80 -8.36 6.20
N ALA A 363 17.79 -9.67 5.95
CA ALA A 363 18.98 -10.39 5.52
C ALA A 363 19.45 -9.94 4.13
N ALA A 364 18.53 -9.65 3.21
CA ALA A 364 18.83 -9.06 1.90
C ALA A 364 19.49 -7.68 2.05
N CYS A 365 18.93 -6.80 2.89
CA CYS A 365 19.51 -5.50 3.20
C CYS A 365 20.95 -5.64 3.75
N ALA A 366 21.17 -6.55 4.70
CA ALA A 366 22.49 -6.80 5.28
C ALA A 366 23.52 -7.28 4.25
N ARG A 367 23.14 -8.17 3.33
CA ARG A 367 24.02 -8.63 2.23
C ARG A 367 24.39 -7.52 1.26
N LEU A 368 23.47 -6.60 1.02
CA LEU A 368 23.68 -5.44 0.15
C LEU A 368 24.38 -4.26 0.85
N GLY A 369 24.63 -4.35 2.15
CA GLY A 369 25.22 -3.26 2.95
C GLY A 369 24.29 -2.06 3.11
N LEU A 370 22.97 -2.28 3.08
CA LEU A 370 21.95 -1.24 3.18
C LEU A 370 21.40 -1.14 4.60
N ALA A 371 21.32 0.08 5.14
CA ALA A 371 20.56 0.33 6.35
C ALA A 371 19.07 0.08 6.08
N SER A 372 18.37 -0.50 7.05
CA SER A 372 16.94 -0.74 6.96
C SER A 372 16.26 -0.44 8.29
N ARG A 373 14.95 -0.15 8.22
CA ARG A 373 14.12 0.14 9.40
C ARG A 373 12.78 -0.55 9.27
N ARG A 374 12.27 -1.10 10.37
CA ARG A 374 10.87 -1.53 10.46
C ARG A 374 9.93 -0.36 10.68
N LEU A 375 8.80 -0.37 9.97
CA LEU A 375 7.75 0.63 10.06
C LEU A 375 6.41 0.06 9.54
N PRO A 376 5.26 0.55 10.01
CA PRO A 376 3.97 0.21 9.43
C PRO A 376 3.78 0.88 8.05
N SER A 377 2.97 0.28 7.19
CA SER A 377 2.31 1.04 6.13
C SER A 377 1.06 1.71 6.68
N GLY A 378 0.98 3.03 6.49
CA GLY A 378 -0.21 3.81 6.82
C GLY A 378 -1.29 3.76 5.73
N ALA A 379 -0.95 3.29 4.53
CA ALA A 379 -1.83 3.21 3.37
C ALA A 379 -2.26 1.75 3.09
N GLY A 380 -3.37 1.60 2.37
CA GLY A 380 -3.78 0.29 1.85
C GLY A 380 -2.89 -0.10 0.67
N HIS A 381 -2.73 -1.42 0.46
CA HIS A 381 -2.04 -1.99 -0.70
C HIS A 381 -2.62 -3.36 -1.01
N ASP A 382 -2.41 -3.88 -2.22
CA ASP A 382 -2.82 -5.25 -2.60
C ASP A 382 -2.27 -6.33 -1.66
N ALA A 383 -1.09 -6.10 -1.07
CA ALA A 383 -0.52 -6.93 0.00
C ALA A 383 -1.50 -7.26 1.13
N GLN A 384 -2.44 -6.37 1.47
CA GLN A 384 -3.40 -6.63 2.53
C GLN A 384 -4.35 -7.79 2.19
N MET A 385 -4.73 -7.91 0.92
CA MET A 385 -5.55 -9.02 0.45
C MET A 385 -4.72 -10.30 0.38
N MET A 386 -3.46 -10.20 -0.07
CA MET A 386 -2.58 -11.38 -0.14
C MET A 386 -2.23 -11.94 1.24
N ALA A 387 -2.13 -11.11 2.27
CA ALA A 387 -1.93 -11.54 3.65
C ALA A 387 -3.04 -12.48 4.18
N THR A 388 -4.25 -12.44 3.58
CA THR A 388 -5.34 -13.35 3.93
C THR A 388 -5.16 -14.77 3.36
N LEU A 389 -4.30 -14.92 2.34
CA LEU A 389 -4.12 -16.17 1.60
C LEU A 389 -2.81 -16.91 1.92
N GLY A 390 -1.81 -16.20 2.43
CA GLY A 390 -0.50 -16.77 2.72
C GLY A 390 0.53 -15.75 3.21
N PRO A 391 1.80 -16.18 3.35
CA PRO A 391 2.87 -15.31 3.82
C PRO A 391 3.04 -14.08 2.94
N MET A 392 3.15 -12.91 3.55
CA MET A 392 3.26 -11.60 2.89
C MET A 392 4.42 -10.79 3.47
N GLY A 393 5.12 -10.03 2.63
CA GLY A 393 6.01 -8.98 3.08
C GLY A 393 6.06 -7.82 2.09
N MET A 394 6.41 -6.63 2.57
CA MET A 394 6.61 -5.48 1.71
C MET A 394 7.95 -4.79 1.98
N ILE A 395 8.47 -4.17 0.93
CA ILE A 395 9.73 -3.40 0.92
C ILE A 395 9.37 -1.97 0.56
N PHE A 396 9.73 -1.02 1.41
CA PHE A 396 9.50 0.41 1.16
C PHE A 396 10.73 1.14 0.65
N VAL A 397 10.52 1.98 -0.36
CA VAL A 397 11.44 3.00 -0.88
C VAL A 397 11.11 4.35 -0.24
N PRO A 398 12.11 5.17 0.15
CA PRO A 398 11.86 6.53 0.62
C PRO A 398 11.09 7.38 -0.39
N SER A 399 10.06 8.09 0.08
CA SER A 399 9.39 9.15 -0.68
C SER A 399 9.94 10.51 -0.26
N VAL A 400 10.49 11.27 -1.21
CA VAL A 400 11.11 12.58 -0.92
C VAL A 400 10.07 13.54 -0.35
N GLY A 401 10.32 14.02 0.87
CA GLY A 401 9.38 14.88 1.59
C GLY A 401 8.08 14.21 2.02
N GLY A 402 7.94 12.89 1.86
CA GLY A 402 6.71 12.15 2.14
C GLY A 402 5.52 12.59 1.29
N ILE A 403 5.77 12.91 0.02
CA ILE A 403 4.74 13.33 -0.94
C ILE A 403 4.36 12.11 -1.79
N SER A 404 3.06 11.83 -1.86
CA SER A 404 2.45 10.84 -2.75
C SER A 404 1.05 11.30 -3.19
N HIS A 405 0.41 10.58 -4.12
CA HIS A 405 -0.87 10.96 -4.76
C HIS A 405 -0.83 12.39 -5.31
N SER A 406 0.32 12.77 -5.87
CA SER A 406 0.62 14.11 -6.35
C SER A 406 1.64 14.04 -7.48
N PRO A 407 1.62 14.97 -8.45
CA PRO A 407 2.65 15.02 -9.49
C PRO A 407 4.06 15.26 -8.94
N ARG A 408 4.14 15.81 -7.72
CA ARG A 408 5.40 16.05 -7.01
C ARG A 408 5.96 14.82 -6.28
N GLU A 409 5.25 13.69 -6.32
CA GLU A 409 5.76 12.43 -5.80
C GLU A 409 7.09 12.08 -6.47
N PHE A 410 8.08 11.75 -5.64
CA PHE A 410 9.39 11.42 -6.14
C PHE A 410 10.11 10.48 -5.19
N SER A 411 10.65 9.39 -5.74
CA SER A 411 11.67 8.57 -5.10
C SER A 411 12.94 8.65 -5.94
N ARG A 412 14.11 8.74 -5.30
CA ARG A 412 15.37 8.85 -6.02
C ARG A 412 15.62 7.57 -6.82
N TRP A 413 16.14 7.70 -8.03
CA TRP A 413 16.43 6.55 -8.90
C TRP A 413 17.35 5.52 -8.24
N GLU A 414 18.34 5.98 -7.47
CA GLU A 414 19.23 5.10 -6.71
C GLU A 414 18.49 4.32 -5.63
N ASP A 415 17.51 4.92 -4.96
CA ASP A 415 16.73 4.26 -3.91
C ASP A 415 15.77 3.22 -4.52
N CYS A 416 15.18 3.53 -5.68
CA CYS A 416 14.38 2.56 -6.45
C CYS A 416 15.23 1.35 -6.87
N ALA A 417 16.46 1.59 -7.37
CA ALA A 417 17.38 0.51 -7.75
C ALA A 417 17.83 -0.33 -6.55
N ARG A 418 18.19 0.31 -5.42
CA ARG A 418 18.56 -0.37 -4.17
C ARG A 418 17.42 -1.26 -3.66
N ALA A 419 16.18 -0.79 -3.71
CA ALA A 419 15.05 -1.58 -3.24
C ALA A 419 14.66 -2.71 -4.21
N ALA A 420 14.82 -2.51 -5.52
CA ALA A 420 14.71 -3.59 -6.50
C ALA A 420 15.81 -4.65 -6.31
N ASP A 421 17.03 -4.26 -5.92
CA ASP A 421 18.07 -5.21 -5.50
C ASP A 421 17.68 -5.98 -4.22
N VAL A 422 17.06 -5.31 -3.24
CA VAL A 422 16.53 -5.99 -2.04
C VAL A 422 15.44 -6.98 -2.44
N LEU A 423 14.51 -6.59 -3.33
CA LEU A 423 13.48 -7.49 -3.85
C LEU A 423 14.11 -8.70 -4.55
N LEU A 424 15.12 -8.51 -5.40
CA LEU A 424 15.87 -9.58 -6.07
C LEU A 424 16.46 -10.58 -5.06
N GLU A 425 17.17 -10.07 -4.06
CA GLU A 425 17.81 -10.85 -3.00
C GLU A 425 16.80 -11.61 -2.13
N THR A 426 15.67 -10.99 -1.81
CA THR A 426 14.57 -11.64 -1.08
C THR A 426 13.90 -12.71 -1.93
N VAL A 427 13.62 -12.44 -3.21
CA VAL A 427 13.05 -13.43 -4.14
C VAL A 427 13.98 -14.64 -4.27
N LEU A 428 15.29 -14.43 -4.39
CA LEU A 428 16.27 -15.51 -4.43
C LEU A 428 16.27 -16.35 -3.15
N ASP A 429 16.27 -15.72 -1.98
CA ASP A 429 16.22 -16.40 -0.68
C ASP A 429 14.93 -17.22 -0.51
N ARG A 430 13.79 -16.70 -0.97
CA ARG A 430 12.47 -17.36 -0.84
C ARG A 430 12.18 -18.37 -1.93
N SER A 431 13.05 -18.52 -2.93
CA SER A 431 12.84 -19.40 -4.09
C SER A 431 13.80 -20.60 -4.17
N VAL A 432 14.60 -20.82 -3.11
CA VAL A 432 15.57 -21.93 -2.99
C VAL A 432 14.94 -23.31 -2.80
#